data_AF-A0A2V9TE84-F1
#
_entry.id   AF-A0A2V9TE84-F1
#
_cell.length_a   1.000
_cell.length_b   1.000
_cell.length_c   1.000
_cell.angle_alpha   90.00
_cell.angle_beta   90.00
_cell.angle_gamma   90.00
#
_symmetry.space_group_name_H-M   'P 1'
#
loop_
_entity.id
_entity.type
_entity.pdbx_description
1 polymer ?
#
loop_
_entity_poly.entity_id
_entity_poly.type
_entity_poly.pdbx_seq_one_letter_code
_entity_poly.pdbx_strand_id
1 'polypeptide(L)' 'NTSFNENEPIVCAPSEAIDCFKRTRMDVLAIGPYLVSKTEN' A
#
# COMPACT_ATOMS: atom_id res chain seq x y z
N ASN A 1 0.15 14.34 -3.87
CA ASN A 1 -1.03 13.47 -3.70
C ASN A 1 -1.32 12.81 -5.04
N THR A 2 -0.59 11.74 -5.34
CA THR A 2 -0.77 10.95 -6.58
C THR A 2 -1.52 9.69 -6.18
N SER A 3 -2.27 9.10 -7.10
CA SER A 3 -3.02 7.86 -6.86
C SER A 3 -2.11 6.77 -6.27
N PHE A 4 -2.59 6.04 -5.26
CA PHE A 4 -1.91 4.89 -4.68
C PHE A 4 -1.99 3.70 -5.64
N ASN A 5 -1.01 3.63 -6.56
CA ASN A 5 -1.03 2.67 -7.66
C ASN A 5 0.35 2.58 -8.35
N GLU A 6 0.91 1.38 -8.53
CA GLU A 6 2.08 1.13 -9.40
C GLU A 6 1.64 0.28 -10.60
N ASN A 7 1.28 0.92 -11.72
CA ASN A 7 0.89 0.26 -12.98
C ASN A 7 -0.33 -0.69 -12.95
N GLU A 8 -1.11 -0.73 -11.85
CA GLU A 8 -2.35 -1.50 -11.73
C GLU A 8 -3.58 -0.57 -11.91
N PRO A 9 -4.85 -1.02 -11.83
CA PRO A 9 -5.98 -0.10 -11.62
C PRO A 9 -5.93 0.51 -10.21
N ILE A 10 -6.61 1.65 -10.00
CA ILE A 10 -6.72 2.26 -8.66
C ILE A 10 -7.28 1.20 -7.70
N VAL A 11 -6.55 0.95 -6.61
CA VAL A 11 -6.92 0.01 -5.55
C VAL A 11 -8.34 0.31 -5.04
N CYS A 12 -9.24 -0.66 -5.13
CA CYS A 12 -10.63 -0.55 -4.69
C CYS A 12 -10.95 -1.46 -3.49
N ALA A 13 -10.08 -2.41 -3.17
CA ALA A 13 -10.20 -3.30 -2.02
C ALA A 13 -9.00 -3.20 -1.06
N PRO A 14 -9.22 -3.38 0.26
CA PRO A 14 -8.11 -3.40 1.24
C PRO A 14 -7.03 -4.44 0.94
N SER A 15 -7.39 -5.58 0.37
CA SER A 15 -6.45 -6.63 -0.03
C SER A 15 -5.50 -6.17 -1.14
N GLU A 16 -6.02 -5.46 -2.13
CA GLU A 16 -5.23 -4.88 -3.22
C GLU A 16 -4.26 -3.81 -2.68
N ALA A 17 -4.68 -3.03 -1.68
CA ALA A 17 -3.81 -2.04 -1.02
C ALA A 17 -2.61 -2.70 -0.36
N ILE A 18 -2.84 -3.83 0.32
CA ILE A 18 -1.82 -4.61 0.99
C ILE A 18 -0.86 -5.22 -0.03
N ASP A 19 -1.37 -5.79 -1.12
CA ASP A 19 -0.54 -6.43 -2.13
C ASP A 19 0.27 -5.42 -2.95
N CYS A 20 -0.31 -4.25 -3.27
CA CYS A 20 0.40 -3.12 -3.84
C CYS A 20 1.51 -2.66 -2.89
N PHE A 21 1.20 -2.42 -1.61
CA PHE A 21 2.19 -2.00 -0.60
C PHE A 21 3.35 -2.98 -0.48
N LYS A 22 3.12 -4.30 -0.53
CA LYS A 22 4.20 -5.29 -0.50
C LYS A 22 5.17 -5.13 -1.67
N ARG A 23 4.66 -4.84 -2.87
CA ARG A 23 5.45 -4.74 -4.11
C ARG A 23 6.17 -3.40 -4.26
N THR A 24 5.58 -2.31 -3.76
CA THR A 24 6.18 -0.97 -3.86
C THR A 24 7.33 -0.78 -2.86
N ARG A 25 8.15 0.24 -3.07
CA ARG A 25 9.19 0.66 -2.11
C ARG A 25 8.67 1.62 -1.02
N MET A 26 7.38 1.55 -0.69
CA MET A 26 6.79 2.42 0.32
C MET A 26 7.17 1.96 1.73
N ASP A 27 7.50 2.91 2.60
CA ASP A 27 7.92 2.64 3.97
C ASP A 27 6.73 2.28 4.88
N VAL A 28 5.58 2.93 4.63
CA VAL A 28 4.39 2.85 5.50
C VAL A 28 3.10 2.81 4.68
N LEU A 29 2.16 1.95 5.08
CA LEU A 29 0.79 1.87 4.59
C LEU A 29 -0.18 2.27 5.71
N ALA A 30 -0.93 3.36 5.49
CA ALA A 30 -2.09 3.69 6.32
C ALA A 30 -3.35 3.11 5.66
N ILE A 31 -4.09 2.26 6.37
CA ILE A 31 -5.31 1.63 5.87
C ILE A 31 -6.39 1.58 6.95
N GLY A 32 -7.47 2.34 6.74
CA GLY A 32 -8.50 2.55 7.78
C GLY A 32 -7.87 3.10 9.07
N PRO A 33 -8.16 2.52 10.26
CA PRO A 33 -7.54 2.93 11.53
C PRO A 33 -6.15 2.33 11.78
N TYR A 34 -5.57 1.61 10.82
CA TYR A 34 -4.30 0.90 10.98
C TYR A 34 -3.15 1.60 10.25
N LEU A 35 -1.96 1.55 10.84
CA LEU A 35 -0.71 2.00 10.25
C LEU A 35 0.28 0.83 10.24
N VAL A 36 0.79 0.48 9.06
CA VAL A 36 1.67 -0.67 8.85
C VAL A 36 3.00 -0.17 8.31
N SER A 37 4.10 -0.41 9.01
CA SER A 37 5.46 -0.08 8.53
C SER A 37 6.19 -1.33 8.03
N LYS A 38 6.93 -1.21 6.93
CA LYS A 38 7.91 -2.24 6.56
C LYS A 38 9.05 -2.18 7.55
N THR A 39 9.34 -3.32 8.17
CA THR A 39 10.57 -3.48 8.94
C THR A 39 11.55 -4.18 8.02
N GLU A 40 12.63 -3.50 7.63
CA GLU A 40 13.76 -4.16 6.97
C GLU A 40 14.36 -5.15 7.98
N ASN A 41 14.46 -6.43 7.59
CA ASN A 41 15.17 -7.46 8.37
C ASN A 41 16.68 -7.36 8.13
#